data_AF-A0A329R057-F1
#
_entry.id   AF-A0A329R057-F1
#
_cell.length_a   1.000
_cell.length_b   1.000
_cell.length_c   1.000
_cell.angle_alpha   90.00
_cell.angle_beta   90.00
_cell.angle_gamma   90.00
#
_symmetry.space_group_name_H-M   'P 1'
#
loop_
_entity.id
_entity.type
_entity.pdbx_description
1 polymer ?
#
loop_
_entity_poly.entity_id
_entity_poly.type
_entity_poly.pdbx_seq_one_letter_code
_entity_poly.pdbx_strand_id
1 'polypeptide(L)'
;MSDVQEFGEPLPSSDALTTVTRRGKLMPARRGGVLELETEEGHVELLGPFASTAELGDEVEVVGVPAPEPQTTESAPGILVQHVRKL
;
A
#
# COMPACT_ATOMS: atom_id res chain seq x y z
N MET A 1 12.74 -9.46 47.81
CA MET A 1 13.10 -8.53 46.72
C MET A 1 12.26 -8.96 45.53
N SER A 2 11.29 -8.16 45.14
CA SER A 2 10.39 -8.47 44.03
C SER A 2 10.81 -7.59 42.87
N ASP A 3 11.42 -8.20 41.87
CA ASP A 3 11.77 -7.52 40.62
C ASP A 3 10.48 -7.12 39.91
N VAL A 4 10.26 -5.81 39.85
CA VAL A 4 9.21 -5.19 39.04
C VAL A 4 9.68 -5.34 37.59
N GLN A 5 8.98 -6.16 36.82
CA GLN A 5 9.16 -6.22 35.37
C GLN A 5 8.78 -4.86 34.79
N GLU A 6 9.80 -4.10 34.45
CA GLU A 6 9.74 -2.89 33.66
C GLU A 6 9.12 -3.29 32.31
N PHE A 7 7.86 -2.94 32.10
CA PHE A 7 7.23 -3.01 30.79
C PHE A 7 7.98 -2.00 29.92
N GLY A 8 8.96 -2.50 29.16
CA GLY A 8 9.67 -1.75 28.15
C GLY A 8 8.67 -0.96 27.31
N GLU A 9 9.02 0.28 27.04
CA GLU A 9 8.19 1.28 26.37
C GLU A 9 7.41 0.66 25.19
N PRO A 10 6.12 1.02 25.00
CA PRO A 10 5.40 0.54 23.83
C PRO A 10 6.23 0.90 22.59
N LEU A 11 6.58 -0.13 21.80
CA LEU A 11 7.17 0.06 20.47
C LEU A 11 6.38 1.17 19.76
N PRO A 12 7.03 2.14 19.08
CA PRO A 12 6.33 3.24 18.46
C PRO A 12 5.21 2.67 17.60
N SER A 13 3.97 2.98 17.99
CA SER A 13 2.79 2.47 17.33
C SER A 13 2.71 3.08 15.94
N SER A 14 3.17 2.33 14.94
CA SER A 14 2.69 2.33 13.56
C SER A 14 2.37 3.70 12.96
N ASP A 15 3.38 4.33 12.35
CA ASP A 15 3.14 5.33 11.29
C ASP A 15 2.60 4.67 9.99
N ALA A 16 2.32 3.36 10.00
CA ALA A 16 1.82 2.60 8.86
C ALA A 16 0.31 2.77 8.59
N LEU A 17 -0.37 3.67 9.31
CA LEU A 17 -1.78 4.01 9.07
C LEU A 17 -1.99 5.39 8.41
N THR A 18 -0.90 6.08 8.07
CA THR A 18 -1.01 7.38 7.39
C THR A 18 -1.46 7.18 5.95
N THR A 19 -2.53 7.87 5.57
CA THR A 19 -3.04 7.84 4.19
C THR A 19 -2.02 8.49 3.25
N VAL A 20 -1.74 7.82 2.13
CA VAL A 20 -0.84 8.29 1.09
C VAL A 20 -1.61 8.52 -0.21
N THR A 21 -1.13 9.48 -0.98
CA THR A 21 -1.54 9.70 -2.37
C THR A 21 -0.40 9.29 -3.30
N ARG A 22 -0.72 8.50 -4.32
CA ARG A 22 0.21 8.10 -5.38
C ARG A 22 -0.41 8.35 -6.74
N ARG A 23 0.41 8.75 -7.70
CA ARG A 23 0.00 8.94 -9.10
C ARG A 23 0.83 8.05 -9.99
N GLY A 24 0.20 7.53 -11.03
CA GLY A 24 0.88 6.64 -11.95
C GLY A 24 -0.08 6.03 -12.96
N LYS A 25 0.44 5.09 -13.73
CA LYS A 25 -0.31 4.36 -14.74
C LYS A 25 -0.86 3.06 -14.18
N LEU A 26 -2.13 2.78 -14.45
CA LEU A 26 -2.75 1.52 -14.04
C LEU A 26 -2.26 0.39 -14.94
N MET A 27 -1.67 -0.65 -14.35
CA MET A 27 -1.07 -1.77 -15.06
C MET A 27 -1.62 -3.10 -14.56
N PRO A 28 -1.59 -4.18 -15.37
CA PRO A 28 -1.86 -5.52 -14.87
C PRO A 28 -0.85 -5.87 -13.77
N ALA A 29 -1.31 -6.48 -12.68
CA ALA A 29 -0.42 -6.94 -11.64
C ALA A 29 0.53 -8.03 -12.15
N ARG A 30 1.79 -7.96 -11.71
CA ARG A 30 2.84 -8.93 -12.03
C ARG A 30 2.78 -10.13 -11.09
N ARG A 31 2.31 -9.95 -9.84
CA ARG A 31 2.20 -10.98 -8.80
C ARG A 31 1.01 -10.69 -7.86
N GLY A 32 0.32 -11.74 -7.41
CA GLY A 32 -0.58 -11.73 -6.23
C GLY A 32 -1.87 -10.89 -6.30
N GLY A 33 -1.82 -9.68 -6.85
CA GLY A 33 -2.93 -8.76 -7.03
C GLY A 33 -3.58 -8.81 -8.42
N VAL A 34 -4.56 -7.95 -8.64
CA VAL A 34 -5.23 -7.78 -9.95
C VAL A 34 -4.63 -6.60 -10.72
N LEU A 35 -4.25 -5.54 -10.01
CA LEU A 35 -3.75 -4.29 -10.57
C LEU A 35 -2.51 -3.79 -9.82
N GLU A 36 -1.62 -3.13 -10.57
CA GLU A 36 -0.48 -2.39 -10.07
C GLU A 36 -0.55 -0.94 -10.54
N LEU A 37 0.10 -0.06 -9.79
CA LEU A 37 0.38 1.32 -10.18
C LEU A 37 1.85 1.42 -10.56
N GLU A 38 2.13 1.73 -11.82
CA GLU A 38 3.47 2.11 -12.28
C GLU A 38 3.69 3.60 -12.01
N THR A 39 4.63 3.90 -11.13
CA THR A 39 5.03 5.26 -10.74
C THR A 39 6.51 5.49 -11.14
N GLU A 40 6.99 6.72 -10.97
CA GLU A 40 8.42 7.04 -11.17
C GLU A 40 9.33 6.30 -10.16
N GLU A 41 8.79 5.92 -9.00
CA GLU A 41 9.50 5.24 -7.91
C GLU A 41 9.51 3.71 -8.11
N GLY A 42 8.69 3.18 -9.02
CA GLY A 42 8.59 1.76 -9.32
C GLY A 42 7.15 1.27 -9.41
N HIS A 43 6.92 0.03 -9.00
CA HIS A 43 5.61 -0.61 -9.06
C HIS A 43 5.06 -0.84 -7.66
N VAL A 44 3.77 -0.54 -7.48
CA VAL A 44 3.07 -0.72 -6.22
C VAL A 44 1.80 -1.53 -6.47
N GLU A 45 1.60 -2.61 -5.72
CA GLU A 45 0.39 -3.42 -5.81
C GLU A 45 -0.82 -2.67 -5.24
N LEU A 46 -1.95 -2.74 -5.94
CA LEU A 46 -3.21 -2.17 -5.49
C LEU A 46 -4.07 -3.27 -4.86
N LEU A 47 -4.29 -3.16 -3.55
CA LEU A 47 -4.88 -4.20 -2.73
C LEU A 47 -6.29 -3.85 -2.27
N GLY A 48 -7.11 -4.88 -2.12
CA GLY A 48 -8.48 -4.81 -1.64
C GLY A 48 -9.51 -4.61 -2.76
N PRO A 49 -10.80 -4.77 -2.44
CA PRO A 49 -11.86 -4.40 -3.37
C PRO A 49 -11.97 -2.87 -3.43
N PHE A 50 -11.84 -2.31 -4.62
CA PHE A 50 -12.10 -0.89 -4.86
C PHE A 50 -12.89 -0.73 -6.16
N ALA A 51 -13.81 0.21 -6.17
CA ALA A 51 -14.52 0.60 -7.38
C ALA A 51 -13.69 1.68 -8.10
N SER A 52 -13.59 1.57 -9.42
CA SER A 52 -12.96 2.58 -10.25
C SER A 52 -13.61 2.58 -11.63
N THR A 53 -13.69 3.76 -12.24
CA THR A 53 -14.02 3.91 -13.66
C THR A 53 -12.77 3.97 -14.53
N ALA A 54 -11.57 3.88 -13.94
CA ALA A 54 -10.31 3.85 -14.67
C ALA A 54 -10.06 2.45 -15.27
N GLU A 55 -9.50 2.45 -16.47
CA GLU A 55 -9.17 1.26 -17.24
C GLU A 55 -7.65 1.01 -17.23
N LEU A 56 -7.24 -0.19 -17.64
CA LEU A 56 -5.82 -0.51 -17.80
C LEU A 56 -5.16 0.46 -18.77
N GLY A 57 -4.02 1.01 -18.36
CA GLY A 57 -3.26 2.00 -19.09
C GLY A 57 -3.65 3.45 -18.81
N ASP A 58 -4.74 3.71 -18.08
CA ASP A 58 -5.09 5.07 -17.65
C ASP A 58 -4.09 5.61 -16.63
N GLU A 59 -3.87 6.92 -16.69
CA GLU A 59 -3.24 7.64 -15.59
C GLU A 59 -4.26 7.88 -14.47
N VAL A 60 -3.86 7.56 -13.25
CA VAL A 60 -4.71 7.63 -12.07
C VAL A 60 -4.00 8.24 -10.88
N GLU A 61 -4.78 8.82 -10.00
CA GLU A 61 -4.41 9.14 -8.63
C GLU A 61 -5.09 8.14 -7.69
N VAL A 62 -4.29 7.50 -6.84
CA VAL A 62 -4.72 6.51 -5.85
C VAL A 62 -4.50 7.11 -4.46
N VAL A 63 -5.53 7.00 -3.62
CA VAL A 63 -5.47 7.32 -2.20
C VAL A 63 -5.69 6.02 -1.42
N GLY A 64 -4.80 5.73 -0.48
CA GLY A 64 -4.87 4.52 0.32
C GLY A 64 -3.89 4.51 1.48
N VAL A 65 -3.77 3.36 2.14
CA VAL A 65 -2.82 3.15 3.24
C VAL A 65 -1.76 2.17 2.79
N PRO A 66 -0.46 2.41 3.01
CA PRO A 66 0.58 1.43 2.72
C PRO A 66 0.27 0.11 3.44
N ALA A 67 0.33 -1.00 2.71
CA ALA A 67 0.23 -2.31 3.32
C ALA A 67 1.49 -2.56 4.18
N PRO A 68 1.37 -3.30 5.30
CA PRO A 68 2.53 -3.74 6.06
C PRO A 68 3.55 -4.42 5.15
N GLU A 69 4.84 -4.25 5.44
CA GLU A 69 5.90 -4.86 4.65
C GLU A 69 5.65 -6.36 4.49
N PRO A 70 5.78 -6.88 3.27
CA PRO A 70 5.50 -8.28 3.04
C PRO A 70 6.51 -9.17 3.77
N GLN A 71 6.02 -10.29 4.33
CA GLN A 71 6.83 -11.23 5.10
C GLN A 71 7.91 -11.96 4.27
N THR A 72 7.90 -11.78 2.95
CA THR A 72 8.84 -12.39 2.02
C THR A 72 9.51 -11.33 1.18
N THR A 73 10.82 -11.44 0.99
CA THR A 73 11.69 -10.53 0.23
C THR A 73 11.31 -10.35 -1.24
N GLU A 74 10.38 -11.16 -1.76
CA GLU A 74 9.98 -11.18 -3.17
C GLU A 74 8.68 -10.42 -3.49
N SER A 75 8.02 -9.83 -2.49
CA SER A 75 6.76 -9.14 -2.66
C SER A 75 6.97 -7.64 -2.86
N ALA A 76 6.26 -7.06 -3.82
CA ALA A 76 6.27 -5.63 -4.07
C ALA A 76 5.58 -4.86 -2.92
N PRO A 77 5.93 -3.58 -2.70
CA PRO A 77 5.16 -2.74 -1.79
C PRO A 77 3.71 -2.66 -2.26
N GLY A 78 2.76 -2.66 -1.31
CA GLY A 78 1.33 -2.63 -1.60
C GLY A 78 0.64 -1.42 -0.98
N ILE A 79 -0.49 -1.02 -1.55
CA ILE A 79 -1.41 -0.03 -0.99
C ILE A 79 -2.79 -0.65 -0.86
N LEU A 80 -3.36 -0.61 0.35
CA LEU A 80 -4.77 -0.86 0.60
C LEU A 80 -5.56 0.34 0.09
N VAL A 81 -6.25 0.15 -1.04
CA VAL A 81 -6.90 1.24 -1.77
C VAL A 81 -8.18 1.69 -1.08
N GLN A 82 -8.32 3.01 -0.93
CA GLN A 82 -9.57 3.63 -0.51
C GLN A 82 -10.28 4.29 -1.69
N HIS A 83 -9.54 5.03 -2.53
CA HIS A 83 -10.08 5.73 -3.67
C HIS A 83 -9.13 5.71 -4.87
N VAL A 84 -9.70 5.60 -6.06
CA VAL A 84 -8.98 5.76 -7.34
C VAL A 84 -9.72 6.80 -8.18
N ARG A 85 -8.97 7.74 -8.73
CA ARG A 85 -9.48 8.79 -9.61
C ARG A 85 -8.67 8.81 -10.90
N LYS A 86 -9.36 8.70 -12.05
CA LYS A 86 -8.75 8.92 -13.36
C LYS A 86 -8.30 10.38 -13.51
N LEU A 87 -7.11 10.58 -14.06
CA LEU A 87 -6.53 11.89 -14.35
C LEU A 87 -6.84 12.36 -15.77
#